data_AF-A0A9D1KUE8-F1
#
_entry.id   AF-A0A9D1KUE8-F1
#
_cell.length_a   1.000
_cell.length_b   1.000
_cell.length_c   1.000
_cell.angle_alpha   90.00
_cell.angle_beta   90.00
_cell.angle_gamma   90.00
#
_symmetry.space_group_name_H-M   'P 1'
#
loop_
_entity.id
_entity.type
_entity.pdbx_description
1 polymer ?
#
loop_
_entity_poly.entity_id
_entity_poly.type
_entity_poly.pdbx_seq_one_letter_code
_entity_poly.pdbx_strand_id
1 'polypeptide(L)'
;MAKILKATYFWENECEVTRSSSHFSEQAEVELAPQAEGCALFPNSPTERLDGAVRIKTLAPQGVVLATAGENYTVEENTLNRTPVYTRDGRHKWWYTFETITR
;
A
#
# COMPACT_ATOMS: atom_id res chain seq x y z
N MET A 1 1.02 -8.10 23.15
CA MET A 1 0.75 -8.41 21.73
C MET A 1 0.78 -7.10 20.97
N ALA A 2 1.69 -7.00 20.00
CA ALA A 2 1.85 -5.82 19.16
C ALA A 2 1.02 -6.03 17.88
N LYS A 3 0.27 -4.99 17.49
CA LYS A 3 -0.43 -4.98 16.19
C LYS A 3 0.53 -4.45 15.14
N ILE A 4 0.67 -5.17 14.04
CA ILE A 4 1.56 -4.80 12.93
C ILE A 4 0.71 -4.63 11.68
N LEU A 5 0.87 -3.51 10.99
CA LEU A 5 0.42 -3.35 9.63
C LEU A 5 1.50 -3.86 8.69
N LYS A 6 1.15 -4.87 7.91
CA LYS A 6 1.90 -5.33 6.76
C LYS A 6 1.28 -4.70 5.52
N ALA A 7 2.05 -3.88 4.83
CA ALA A 7 1.68 -3.30 3.55
C ALA A 7 2.57 -3.91 2.47
N THR A 8 2.02 -4.11 1.27
CA THR A 8 2.77 -4.50 0.08
C THR A 8 2.39 -3.58 -1.06
N TYR A 9 3.37 -3.07 -1.78
CA TYR A 9 3.22 -2.37 -3.04
C TYR A 9 3.64 -3.30 -4.18
N PHE A 10 2.81 -3.39 -5.21
CA PHE A 10 3.12 -4.13 -6.43
C PHE A 10 3.07 -3.21 -7.63
N TRP A 11 4.04 -3.38 -8.53
CA TRP A 11 4.17 -2.65 -9.78
C TRP A 11 4.55 -3.59 -10.92
N GLU A 12 3.94 -3.39 -12.09
CA GLU A 12 4.23 -4.12 -13.32
C GLU A 12 4.28 -3.15 -14.51
N ASN A 13 5.18 -3.42 -15.44
CA ASN A 13 5.28 -2.72 -16.72
C ASN A 13 5.56 -3.68 -17.86
N GLU A 14 4.80 -3.57 -18.94
CA GLU A 14 5.04 -4.27 -20.21
C GLU A 14 5.72 -3.33 -21.22
N CYS A 15 6.92 -3.69 -21.69
CA CYS A 15 7.62 -2.95 -22.73
C CYS A 15 6.84 -2.99 -24.05
N GLU A 16 6.66 -1.83 -24.67
CA GLU A 16 5.82 -1.72 -25.86
C GLU A 16 6.35 -2.43 -27.10
N VAL A 17 7.67 -2.47 -27.23
CA VAL A 17 8.36 -2.99 -28.41
C VAL A 17 8.57 -4.50 -28.28
N THR A 18 9.07 -4.94 -27.13
CA THR A 18 9.45 -6.35 -26.92
C THR A 18 8.34 -7.19 -26.31
N ARG A 19 7.27 -6.57 -25.78
CA ARG A 19 6.21 -7.24 -25.00
C ARG A 19 6.71 -7.94 -23.74
N SER A 20 7.94 -7.63 -23.31
CA SER A 20 8.51 -8.18 -22.09
C SER A 20 7.95 -7.44 -20.89
N SER A 21 7.42 -8.19 -19.91
CA SER A 21 6.94 -7.62 -18.66
C SER A 21 8.02 -7.67 -17.58
N SER A 22 8.16 -6.58 -16.85
CA SER A 22 8.89 -6.54 -15.58
C SER A 22 7.91 -6.26 -14.44
N HIS A 23 8.17 -6.84 -13.28
CA HIS A 23 7.40 -6.58 -12.09
C HIS A 23 8.34 -6.33 -10.91
N PHE A 24 7.83 -5.58 -9.94
CA PHE A 24 8.50 -5.23 -8.71
C PHE A 24 7.49 -5.28 -7.56
N SER A 25 7.93 -5.79 -6.42
CA SER A 25 7.13 -5.83 -5.20
C SER A 25 7.98 -5.37 -4.02
N GLU A 26 7.42 -4.52 -3.19
CA GLU A 26 8.04 -4.02 -1.95
C GLU A 26 7.09 -4.25 -0.79
N GLN A 27 7.62 -4.67 0.36
CA GLN A 27 6.84 -4.88 1.57
C GLN A 27 7.36 -3.96 2.69
N ALA A 28 6.43 -3.39 3.46
CA ALA A 28 6.72 -2.64 4.67
C ALA A 28 5.93 -3.23 5.84
N GLU A 29 6.57 -3.34 7.01
CA GLU A 29 5.92 -3.69 8.27
C GLU A 29 6.04 -2.48 9.22
N VAL A 30 4.92 -2.05 9.78
CA VAL A 30 4.87 -0.92 10.73
C VAL A 30 4.09 -1.36 11.96
N GLU A 31 4.67 -1.14 13.13
CA GLU A 31 3.96 -1.34 14.40
C GLU A 31 2.89 -0.26 14.58
N LEU A 32 1.64 -0.68 14.83
CA LEU A 32 0.48 0.19 15.03
C LEU A 32 0.43 0.75 16.45
N ALA A 33 1.45 1.53 16.80
CA ALA A 33 1.53 2.32 18.04
C ALA A 33 1.22 3.80 17.73
N PRO A 34 0.84 4.64 18.72
CA PRO A 34 0.38 6.01 18.49
C PRO A 34 1.29 6.88 17.60
N GLN A 35 2.61 6.66 17.65
CA GLN A 35 3.60 7.34 16.82
C GLN A 35 3.55 6.98 15.32
N ALA A 36 2.81 5.95 14.94
CA ALA A 36 2.67 5.50 13.56
C ALA A 36 1.72 6.38 12.74
N GLU A 37 0.87 7.19 13.38
CA GLU A 37 0.02 8.15 12.66
C GLU A 37 0.88 9.16 11.88
N GLY A 38 0.53 9.36 10.61
CA GLY A 38 1.28 10.20 9.67
C GLY A 38 2.45 9.50 8.97
N CYS A 39 2.84 8.28 9.40
CA CYS A 39 3.91 7.51 8.74
C CYS A 39 3.56 7.23 7.29
N ALA A 40 4.51 7.50 6.41
CA ALA A 40 4.44 7.17 4.99
C ALA A 40 4.86 5.72 4.76
N LEU A 41 4.04 4.99 4.02
CA LEU A 41 4.33 3.67 3.49
C LEU A 41 4.87 3.85 2.07
N PHE A 42 5.99 3.19 1.78
CA PHE A 42 6.68 3.26 0.48
C PHE A 42 7.01 4.70 0.02
N PRO A 43 7.77 5.48 0.82
CA PRO A 43 8.11 6.88 0.52
C PRO A 43 9.17 7.04 -0.59
N ASN A 44 9.34 6.01 -1.41
CA ASN A 44 10.16 6.05 -2.63
C ASN A 44 9.50 5.24 -3.75
N SER A 45 8.23 4.85 -3.61
CA SER A 45 7.54 4.07 -4.63
C SER A 45 7.41 4.90 -5.92
N PRO A 46 7.45 4.26 -7.11
CA PRO A 46 7.21 4.94 -8.38
C PRO A 46 5.89 5.73 -8.42
N THR A 47 4.87 5.27 -7.69
CA THR A 47 3.57 5.93 -7.59
C THR A 47 3.56 7.13 -6.64
N GLU A 48 4.48 7.22 -5.67
CA GLU A 48 4.55 8.38 -4.77
C GLU A 48 4.72 9.69 -5.55
N ARG A 49 5.56 9.69 -6.58
CA ARG A 49 5.78 10.88 -7.43
C ARG A 49 4.54 11.27 -8.25
N LEU A 50 3.64 10.32 -8.49
CA LEU A 50 2.43 10.51 -9.29
C LEU A 50 1.27 10.94 -8.41
N ASP A 51 1.09 10.25 -7.30
CA ASP A 51 -0.15 10.21 -6.53
C ASP A 51 0.07 10.58 -5.04
N GLY A 52 1.32 10.62 -4.59
CA GLY A 52 1.70 10.81 -3.18
C GLY A 52 1.84 9.50 -2.41
N ALA A 53 2.51 9.55 -1.25
CA ALA A 53 2.74 8.36 -0.44
C ALA A 53 1.45 7.91 0.26
N VAL A 54 1.25 6.60 0.36
CA VAL A 54 0.23 6.04 1.26
C VAL A 54 0.62 6.36 2.69
N ARG A 55 -0.32 6.80 3.52
CA ARG A 55 -0.05 7.19 4.91
C ARG A 55 -0.99 6.53 5.88
N ILE A 56 -0.50 6.23 7.07
CA ILE A 56 -1.34 5.89 8.21
C ILE A 56 -2.04 7.17 8.66
N LYS A 57 -3.36 7.24 8.49
CA LYS A 57 -4.14 8.45 8.81
C LYS A 57 -4.59 8.44 10.27
N THR A 58 -5.13 7.32 10.71
CA THR A 58 -5.73 7.18 12.05
C THR A 58 -5.64 5.73 12.49
N LEU A 59 -5.27 5.51 13.74
CA LEU A 59 -5.34 4.20 14.37
C LEU A 59 -6.74 3.98 14.95
N ALA A 60 -7.35 2.85 14.62
CA ALA A 60 -8.64 2.46 15.17
C ALA A 60 -8.46 1.33 16.20
N PRO A 61 -9.34 1.21 17.20
CA PRO A 61 -9.24 0.12 18.19
C PRO A 61 -9.20 -1.28 17.55
N GLN A 62 -9.87 -1.46 16.43
CA GLN A 62 -10.00 -2.72 15.68
C GLN A 62 -9.26 -2.73 14.33
N GLY A 63 -8.38 -1.77 14.06
CA GLY A 63 -7.75 -1.67 12.74
C GLY A 63 -6.96 -0.38 12.49
N VAL A 64 -6.79 -0.02 11.22
CA VAL A 64 -6.10 1.19 10.81
C VAL A 64 -6.78 1.83 9.60
N VAL A 65 -6.85 3.15 9.59
CA VAL A 65 -7.28 3.92 8.42
C VAL A 65 -6.05 4.40 7.68
N LEU A 66 -5.95 4.02 6.41
CA LEU A 66 -4.89 4.40 5.48
C LEU A 66 -5.42 5.45 4.52
N ALA A 67 -4.66 6.53 4.35
CA ALA A 67 -4.90 7.52 3.31
C ALA A 67 -4.05 7.18 2.09
N THR A 68 -4.70 7.06 0.95
CA THR A 68 -4.06 6.98 -0.38
C THR A 68 -4.44 8.23 -1.18
N ALA A 69 -3.91 8.32 -2.40
CA ALA A 69 -4.31 9.35 -3.35
C ALA A 69 -5.75 9.13 -3.80
N GLY A 70 -6.68 9.87 -3.21
CA GLY A 70 -8.10 9.89 -3.61
C GLY A 70 -9.03 9.06 -2.74
N GLU A 71 -8.52 8.11 -1.95
CA GLU A 71 -9.36 7.26 -1.10
C GLU A 71 -8.76 6.99 0.28
N ASN A 72 -9.63 6.76 1.27
CA ASN A 72 -9.25 6.21 2.56
C ASN A 72 -9.67 4.74 2.63
N TYR A 73 -8.79 3.88 3.10
CA TYR A 73 -9.05 2.46 3.30
C TYR A 73 -9.05 2.16 4.79
N THR A 74 -10.14 1.57 5.28
CA THR A 74 -10.21 1.02 6.64
C THR A 74 -9.79 -0.44 6.56
N VAL A 75 -8.68 -0.78 7.21
CA VAL A 75 -8.18 -2.15 7.30
C VAL A 75 -8.51 -2.67 8.68
N GLU A 76 -9.43 -3.64 8.73
CA GLU A 76 -9.85 -4.30 9.97
C GLU A 76 -8.85 -5.41 10.36
N GLU A 77 -8.80 -5.73 11.64
CA GLU A 77 -7.98 -6.81 12.17
C GLU A 77 -8.15 -8.13 11.44
N ASN A 78 -7.03 -8.77 11.10
CA ASN A 78 -6.98 -10.04 10.40
C ASN A 78 -7.70 -10.03 9.03
N THR A 79 -7.88 -8.86 8.43
CA THR A 79 -8.40 -8.74 7.06
C THR A 79 -7.29 -8.33 6.10
N LEU A 80 -7.32 -8.95 4.91
CA LEU A 80 -6.49 -8.54 3.78
C LEU A 80 -7.33 -7.62 2.89
N ASN A 81 -6.93 -6.35 2.83
CA ASN A 81 -7.49 -5.37 1.91
C ASN A 81 -6.58 -5.21 0.71
N ARG A 82 -7.16 -5.13 -0.50
CA ARG A 82 -6.44 -4.88 -1.74
C ARG A 82 -7.07 -3.68 -2.44
N THR A 83 -6.26 -2.70 -2.81
CA THR A 83 -6.75 -1.57 -3.60
C THR A 83 -7.10 -2.03 -5.01
N PRO A 84 -7.95 -1.29 -5.75
CA PRO A 84 -8.12 -1.51 -7.17
C PRO A 84 -6.77 -1.55 -7.91
N VAL A 85 -6.74 -2.28 -9.02
CA VAL A 85 -5.60 -2.26 -9.93
C VAL A 85 -5.71 -1.04 -10.80
N TYR A 86 -4.75 -0.14 -10.68
CA TYR A 86 -4.67 1.06 -11.49
C TYR A 86 -3.84 0.78 -12.73
N THR A 87 -4.19 1.41 -13.84
CA THR A 87 -3.44 1.29 -15.08
C THR A 87 -3.32 2.64 -15.76
N ARG A 88 -2.09 3.06 -16.09
CA ARG A 88 -1.86 4.38 -16.72
C ARG A 88 -2.17 4.38 -18.22
N ASP A 89 -1.84 3.29 -18.90
CA ASP A 89 -1.84 3.19 -20.38
C ASP A 89 -2.23 1.78 -20.90
N GLY A 90 -2.83 0.96 -20.05
CA GLY A 90 -3.10 -0.46 -20.34
C GLY A 90 -1.93 -1.41 -20.03
N ARG A 91 -0.70 -0.91 -19.85
CA ARG A 91 0.54 -1.71 -19.78
C ARG A 91 1.30 -1.56 -18.47
N HIS A 92 1.15 -0.42 -17.81
CA HIS A 92 1.69 -0.16 -16.48
C HIS A 92 0.60 -0.37 -15.44
N LYS A 93 0.78 -1.35 -14.54
CA LYS A 93 -0.18 -1.67 -13.48
C LYS A 93 0.44 -1.52 -12.11
N TRP A 94 -0.37 -1.12 -11.14
CA TRP A 94 0.05 -1.13 -9.74
C TRP A 94 -1.15 -1.25 -8.79
N TRP A 95 -0.88 -1.75 -7.58
CA TRP A 95 -1.85 -1.82 -6.49
C TRP A 95 -1.13 -1.98 -5.15
N TYR A 96 -1.87 -1.79 -4.06
CA TYR A 96 -1.44 -2.09 -2.71
C TYR A 96 -2.23 -3.25 -2.10
N THR A 97 -1.60 -3.97 -1.20
CA THR A 97 -2.29 -4.85 -0.25
C THR A 97 -1.96 -4.44 1.18
N PHE A 98 -2.95 -4.47 2.05
CA PHE A 98 -2.83 -4.10 3.45
C PHE A 98 -3.40 -5.19 4.33
N GLU A 99 -2.65 -5.59 5.35
CA GLU A 99 -3.03 -6.63 6.28
C GLU A 99 -2.60 -6.21 7.69
N THR A 100 -3.49 -6.28 8.66
CA THR A 100 -3.13 -6.10 10.07
C THR A 100 -3.05 -7.44 10.77
N ILE A 101 -1.88 -7.75 11.32
CA ILE A 101 -1.59 -9.00 12.05
C ILE A 101 -1.25 -8.69 13.51
N THR A 102 -1.57 -9.63 14.40
CA THR A 102 -1.21 -9.54 15.82
C THR A 102 -0.03 -10.48 16.10
N ARG A 103 1.08 -9.95 16.63
CA ARG A 103 2.26 -10.72 17.05
C ARG A 103 2.50 -10.61 18.57
#